data_AF-A0A836CBV7-F1
#
_entry.id   AF-A0A836CBV7-F1
#
_cell.length_a   1.000
_cell.length_b   1.000
_cell.length_c   1.000
_cell.angle_alpha   90.00
_cell.angle_beta   90.00
_cell.angle_gamma   90.00
#
_symmetry.space_group_name_H-M   'P 1'
#
loop_
_entity.id
_entity.type
_entity.pdbx_description
1 polymer ?
#
loop_
_entity_poly.entity_id
_entity_poly.type
_entity_poly.pdbx_seq_one_letter_code
_entity_poly.pdbx_strand_id
1 'polypeptide(L)'
;MVVRGDEEWVTLDMKLLNWRYMNHKQAVRTSTHVFTIRRLLAERHGNVKDLVICHTAFTQANEMADEMKTLAEYSIKGKRKDEEPLSIIIFYDFRPNNTDALLLASFD
;
A
#
# COMPACT_ATOMS: atom_id res chain seq x y z
N MET A 1 1.55 -24.61 -26.81
CA MET A 1 0.78 -24.31 -25.58
C MET A 1 1.64 -23.38 -24.74
N VAL A 2 1.42 -22.07 -24.81
CA VAL A 2 2.20 -21.11 -24.02
C VAL A 2 1.67 -21.23 -22.60
N VAL A 3 2.46 -21.81 -21.70
CA VAL A 3 2.19 -21.75 -20.26
C VAL A 3 2.27 -20.27 -19.90
N ARG A 4 1.12 -19.59 -19.86
CA ARG A 4 1.03 -18.24 -19.31
C ARG A 4 1.55 -18.37 -17.88
N GLY A 5 2.69 -17.74 -17.58
CA GLY A 5 3.24 -17.74 -16.23
C GLY A 5 2.14 -17.38 -15.24
N ASP A 6 2.02 -18.19 -14.19
CA ASP A 6 0.94 -18.10 -13.22
C ASP A 6 1.03 -16.78 -12.47
N GLU A 7 0.24 -15.81 -12.94
CA GLU A 7 0.19 -14.50 -12.34
C GLU A 7 -0.50 -14.61 -10.98
N GLU A 8 0.28 -14.45 -9.92
CA GLU A 8 -0.21 -14.47 -8.55
C GLU A 8 -0.76 -13.10 -8.15
N TRP A 9 -1.93 -13.13 -7.52
CA TRP A 9 -2.66 -11.97 -7.03
C TRP A 9 -2.81 -12.03 -5.51
N VAL A 10 -2.80 -10.85 -4.90
CA VAL A 10 -3.02 -10.68 -3.46
C VAL A 10 -3.90 -9.46 -3.23
N THR A 11 -4.81 -9.56 -2.26
CA THR A 11 -5.61 -8.43 -1.78
C THR A 11 -4.90 -7.78 -0.60
N LEU A 12 -4.50 -6.53 -0.76
CA LEU A 12 -3.93 -5.73 0.32
C LEU A 12 -5.06 -5.06 1.10
N ASP A 13 -5.28 -5.46 2.35
CA ASP A 13 -6.09 -4.77 3.34
C ASP A 13 -5.23 -3.69 4.01
N MET A 14 -5.32 -2.48 3.45
CA MET A 14 -4.51 -1.33 3.82
C MET A 14 -5.12 -0.61 5.00
N LYS A 15 -4.39 -0.57 6.11
CA LYS A 15 -4.85 0.04 7.36
C LYS A 15 -4.02 1.27 7.69
N LEU A 16 -4.68 2.43 7.69
CA LEU A 16 -4.08 3.66 8.20
C LEU A 16 -3.97 3.55 9.72
N LEU A 17 -2.79 3.85 10.26
CA LEU A 17 -2.58 3.89 11.70
C LEU A 17 -3.62 4.80 12.38
N ASN A 18 -4.21 4.31 13.45
CA ASN A 18 -5.20 5.00 14.28
C ASN A 18 -6.55 5.35 13.62
N TRP A 19 -6.73 5.23 12.31
CA TRP A 19 -7.90 5.75 11.58
C TRP A 19 -8.63 4.66 10.78
N ARG A 20 -9.41 3.83 11.49
CA ARG A 20 -10.09 2.65 10.92
C ARG A 20 -11.07 2.95 9.77
N TYR A 21 -11.66 4.14 9.74
CA TYR A 21 -12.61 4.54 8.69
C TYR A 21 -11.95 4.75 7.32
N MET A 22 -10.62 4.88 7.28
CA MET A 22 -9.84 5.08 6.04
C MET A 22 -9.24 3.78 5.49
N ASN A 23 -9.61 2.62 6.04
CA ASN A 23 -9.12 1.34 5.56
C ASN A 23 -9.65 1.05 4.15
N HIS A 24 -8.81 0.47 3.29
CA HIS A 24 -9.18 0.13 1.92
C HIS A 24 -8.58 -1.20 1.50
N LYS A 25 -9.28 -1.91 0.62
CA LYS A 25 -8.81 -3.18 0.05
C LYS A 25 -8.54 -3.04 -1.43
N GLN A 26 -7.35 -3.42 -1.88
CA GLN A 26 -6.98 -3.43 -3.29
C GLN A 26 -6.35 -4.75 -3.69
N ALA A 27 -6.89 -5.39 -4.73
CA ALA A 27 -6.25 -6.53 -5.37
C ALA A 27 -5.13 -6.05 -6.31
N VAL A 28 -3.94 -6.62 -6.15
CA VAL A 28 -2.74 -6.32 -6.93
C VAL A 28 -1.99 -7.60 -7.26
N ARG A 29 -1.10 -7.54 -8.26
CA ARG A 29 -0.20 -8.65 -8.59
C ARG A 29 0.95 -8.69 -7.59
N THR A 30 1.47 -9.86 -7.24
CA THR A 30 2.65 -9.96 -6.36
C THR A 30 3.91 -9.38 -7.00
N SER A 31 3.96 -9.32 -8.33
CA SER A 31 4.99 -8.63 -9.11
C SER A 31 4.87 -7.09 -9.10
N THR A 32 3.86 -6.53 -8.42
CA THR A 32 3.71 -5.08 -8.27
C THR A 32 4.81 -4.53 -7.37
N HIS A 33 5.45 -3.44 -7.81
CA HIS A 33 6.45 -2.73 -7.03
C HIS A 33 5.82 -1.93 -5.89
N VAL A 34 6.53 -1.80 -4.76
CA VAL A 34 6.10 -0.99 -3.61
C VAL A 34 5.87 0.47 -4.00
N PHE A 35 6.66 1.00 -4.94
CA PHE A 35 6.41 2.32 -5.56
C PHE A 35 4.96 2.51 -6.03
N THR A 36 4.38 1.48 -6.65
CA THR A 36 3.00 1.56 -7.15
C THR A 36 2.01 1.63 -5.99
N ILE A 37 2.26 0.90 -4.90
CA ILE A 37 1.42 0.93 -3.70
C ILE A 37 1.51 2.31 -3.03
N ARG A 38 2.70 2.91 -2.97
CA ARG A 38 2.90 4.28 -2.46
C ARG A 38 2.12 5.29 -3.28
N ARG A 39 2.18 5.19 -4.61
CA ARG A 39 1.40 6.04 -5.52
C ARG A 39 -0.10 5.89 -5.31
N LEU A 40 -0.60 4.66 -5.14
CA LEU A 40 -2.02 4.40 -4.86
C LEU A 40 -2.49 5.06 -3.55
N LEU A 41 -1.65 5.04 -2.51
CA LEU A 41 -1.95 5.70 -1.23
C LEU A 41 -1.90 7.22 -1.37
N ALA A 42 -0.93 7.77 -2.11
CA ALA A 42 -0.86 9.20 -2.40
C ALA A 42 -2.05 9.68 -3.23
N GLU A 43 -2.46 8.96 -4.27
CA GLU A 43 -3.64 9.30 -5.08
C GLU A 43 -4.93 9.31 -4.24
N ARG A 44 -5.02 8.45 -3.22
CA ARG A 44 -6.16 8.38 -2.32
C ARG A 44 -6.21 9.51 -1.29
N HIS A 45 -5.07 9.85 -0.69
CA HIS A 45 -4.99 10.80 0.42
C HIS A 45 -4.55 12.21 -0.01
N GLY A 46 -4.15 12.37 -1.27
CA GLY A 46 -3.55 13.58 -1.79
C GLY A 46 -2.08 13.72 -1.42
N ASN A 47 -1.69 14.92 -1.01
CA ASN A 47 -0.29 15.25 -0.76
C ASN A 47 0.18 14.66 0.59
N VAL A 48 0.67 13.42 0.53
CA VAL A 48 1.23 12.68 1.68
C VAL A 48 2.74 12.87 1.75
N LYS A 49 3.25 13.16 2.94
CA LYS A 49 4.68 13.27 3.24
C LYS A 49 5.11 12.16 4.18
N ASP A 50 6.36 11.71 4.08
CA ASP A 50 6.96 10.70 4.97
C ASP A 50 6.10 9.41 5.04
N LEU A 51 5.58 8.95 3.89
CA LEU A 51 4.75 7.74 3.81
C LEU A 51 5.59 6.50 4.17
N VAL A 52 5.17 5.82 5.24
CA VAL A 52 5.75 4.56 5.72
C VAL A 52 4.73 3.45 5.50
N ILE A 53 5.17 2.33 4.94
CA ILE A 53 4.33 1.14 4.73
C ILE A 53 5.02 -0.05 5.36
N CYS A 54 4.31 -0.79 6.21
CA CYS A 54 4.80 -1.98 6.90
C CYS A 54 3.93 -3.21 6.62
N HIS A 55 4.59 -4.35 6.43
CA HIS A 55 3.93 -5.64 6.25
C HIS A 55 3.58 -6.27 7.60
N THR A 56 2.35 -6.76 7.79
CA THR A 56 1.83 -7.46 9.00
C THR A 56 1.73 -6.65 10.30
N ALA A 57 2.73 -5.85 10.65
CA ALA A 57 2.74 -5.01 11.85
C ALA A 57 3.57 -3.75 11.60
N PHE A 58 3.19 -2.63 12.22
CA PHE A 58 3.89 -1.37 12.07
C PHE A 58 5.15 -1.33 12.92
N THR A 59 6.23 -1.91 12.40
CA THR A 59 7.56 -1.92 13.00
C THR A 59 8.59 -1.63 11.91
N GLN A 60 9.75 -1.09 12.29
CA GLN A 60 10.82 -0.79 11.34
C GLN A 60 11.34 -2.05 10.62
N ALA A 61 11.36 -3.20 11.30
CA ALA A 61 11.77 -4.48 10.71
C ALA A 61 10.83 -4.95 9.58
N ASN A 62 9.57 -4.48 9.60
CA ASN A 62 8.54 -4.83 8.64
C ASN A 62 8.33 -3.75 7.58
N GLU A 63 9.14 -2.69 7.60
CA GLU A 63 9.03 -1.58 6.67
C GLU A 63 9.41 -1.99 5.24
N MET A 64 8.53 -1.67 4.29
CA MET A 64 8.77 -1.80 2.86
C MET A 64 9.47 -0.53 2.34
N ALA A 65 10.74 -0.36 2.74
CA ALA A 65 11.54 0.82 2.47
C ALA A 65 12.05 0.92 1.02
N ASP A 66 12.32 -0.21 0.37
CA ASP A 66 12.81 -0.27 -1.01
C ASP A 66 11.63 -0.27 -1.98
N GLU A 67 11.40 0.88 -2.62
CA GLU A 67 10.27 1.09 -3.51
C GLU A 67 10.39 0.30 -4.82
N MET A 68 11.62 -0.11 -5.18
CA MET A 68 11.94 -0.86 -6.39
C MET A 68 11.83 -2.36 -6.19
N LYS A 69 11.52 -2.83 -4.98
CA LYS A 69 11.17 -4.23 -4.73
C LYS A 69 9.68 -4.48 -4.97
N THR A 70 9.40 -5.67 -5.45
CA THR A 70 8.07 -6.23 -5.62
C THR A 70 7.52 -6.76 -4.30
N LEU A 71 6.19 -6.92 -4.21
CA LEU A 71 5.56 -7.55 -3.05
C LEU A 71 6.10 -8.98 -2.82
N ALA A 72 6.33 -9.73 -3.90
CA ALA A 72 6.94 -11.06 -3.85
C ALA A 72 8.32 -11.05 -3.18
N GLU A 73 9.17 -10.06 -3.48
CA GLU A 73 10.49 -9.90 -2.85
C GLU A 73 10.42 -9.52 -1.36
N TYR A 74 9.29 -8.94 -0.93
CA TYR A 74 8.92 -8.77 0.47
C TYR A 74 8.28 -10.01 1.11
N SER A 75 8.40 -11.17 0.47
CA SER A 75 7.82 -12.45 0.90
C SER A 75 6.29 -12.44 0.97
N ILE A 76 5.63 -11.51 0.28
CA ILE A 76 4.17 -11.51 0.14
C ILE A 76 3.82 -12.48 -0.98
N LYS A 77 3.22 -13.61 -0.58
CA LYS A 77 2.71 -14.62 -1.52
C LYS A 77 1.35 -14.21 -2.05
N GLY A 78 1.03 -14.65 -3.25
CA GLY A 78 -0.28 -14.50 -3.84
C GLY A 78 -0.92 -15.84 -4.13
N LYS A 79 -2.03 -15.77 -4.84
CA LYS A 79 -2.83 -16.89 -5.28
C LYS A 79 -3.18 -16.70 -6.76
N ARG A 80 -3.36 -17.79 -7.50
CA ARG A 80 -3.86 -17.69 -8.87
C ARG A 80 -5.30 -17.15 -8.83
N LYS A 81 -5.75 -16.55 -9.92
CA LYS A 81 -7.06 -15.88 -9.99
C LYS A 81 -8.25 -16.84 -9.82
N ASP A 82 -8.04 -18.12 -10.07
CA ASP A 82 -8.99 -19.22 -9.91
C ASP A 82 -9.01 -19.82 -8.50
N GLU A 83 -8.04 -19.48 -7.65
CA GLU A 83 -8.01 -19.87 -6.24
C GLU A 83 -8.75 -18.89 -5.34
N GLU A 84 -9.02 -19.29 -4.09
CA GLU A 84 -9.60 -18.40 -3.08
C GLU A 84 -8.68 -17.18 -2.86
N PRO A 85 -9.22 -15.94 -2.92
CA PRO A 85 -8.41 -14.73 -2.80
C PRO A 85 -7.67 -14.65 -1.46
N LEU A 86 -6.34 -14.54 -1.52
CA LEU A 86 -5.53 -14.27 -0.34
C LEU A 86 -5.60 -12.78 0.01
N SER A 87 -6.00 -12.48 1.25
CA SER A 87 -5.98 -11.12 1.79
C SER A 87 -4.91 -11.00 2.86
N ILE A 88 -4.03 -10.01 2.75
CA ILE A 88 -3.03 -9.70 3.77
C ILE A 88 -3.22 -8.28 4.30
N ILE A 89 -2.76 -8.01 5.52
CA ILE A 89 -2.83 -6.68 6.11
C ILE A 89 -1.50 -5.97 5.90
N ILE A 90 -1.57 -4.74 5.38
CA ILE A 90 -0.46 -3.80 5.43
C ILE A 90 -0.87 -2.59 6.26
N PHE A 91 0.05 -2.11 7.08
CA PHE A 91 -0.13 -0.89 7.85
C PHE A 91 0.59 0.24 7.15
N TYR A 92 0.01 1.43 7.16
CA TYR A 92 0.69 2.61 6.67
C TYR A 92 0.41 3.82 7.56
N ASP A 93 1.34 4.77 7.53
CA ASP A 93 1.22 6.06 8.18
C ASP A 93 1.89 7.12 7.31
N PHE A 94 1.41 8.36 7.42
CA PHE A 94 1.95 9.49 6.70
C PHE A 94 1.67 10.79 7.44
N ARG A 95 2.42 11.83 7.11
CA ARG A 95 2.15 13.20 7.55
C ARG A 95 1.44 13.95 6.44
N PRO A 96 0.34 14.69 6.73
CA PRO A 96 -0.23 15.59 5.74
C PRO A 96 0.80 16.67 5.39
N ASN A 97 0.92 17.00 4.11
CA ASN A 97 1.75 18.13 3.71
C ASN A 97 0.99 19.43 4.01
N ASN A 98 1.46 20.20 4.98
CA ASN A 98 0.79 21.43 5.48
C ASN A 98 0.74 22.59 4.48
N THR A 99 1.19 22.41 3.23
CA THR A 99 1.16 23.47 2.22
C THR A 99 -0.25 23.98 1.94
N ASP A 100 -1.28 23.15 2.11
CA ASP A 100 -2.68 23.52 1.90
C ASP A 100 -3.35 24.15 3.14
N ALA A 101 -2.70 24.14 4.31
CA ALA A 101 -3.22 24.77 5.52
C ALA A 101 -3.29 26.31 5.40
N LEU A 102 -2.61 26.90 4.42
CA LEU A 102 -2.64 28.33 4.13
C LEU A 102 -3.91 28.79 3.39
N LEU A 103 -4.69 27.87 2.81
CA LEU A 103 -5.91 28.24 2.08
C LEU A 103 -7.14 28.47 2.98
N LEU A 104 -7.07 28.06 4.25
CA LEU A 104 -8.12 28.29 5.25
C LEU A 104 -7.82 29.48 6.17
N ALA A 105 -6.61 30.06 6.11
CA ALA A 105 -6.18 31.16 6.96
C ALA A 105 -6.29 32.55 6.28
N SER A 106 -6.80 32.62 5.05
CA SER A 106 -6.88 33.87 4.27
C SER A 106 -8.29 34.48 4.18
N PHE A 107 -9.19 34.12 5.11
CA PHE A 107 -10.44 34.85 5.33
C PHE A 107 -10.40 35.51 6.71
N ASP A 108 -9.66 36.62 6.81
CA ASP A 108 -9.86 37.69 7.80
C ASP A 108 -9.72 39.04 7.08
#